data_AF-A0A973IZE9-F1
#
_entry.id   AF-A0A973IZE9-F1
#
_cell.length_a   1.000
_cell.length_b   1.000
_cell.length_c   1.000
_cell.angle_alpha   90.00
_cell.angle_beta   90.00
_cell.angle_gamma   90.00
#
_symmetry.space_group_name_H-M   'P 1'
#
loop_
_entity.id
_entity.type
_entity.pdbx_description
1 polymer ?
#
loop_
_entity_poly.entity_id
_entity_poly.type
_entity_poly.pdbx_seq_one_letter_code
_entity_poly.pdbx_strand_id
1 'polypeptide(L)'
;MTGDFWYLTFKDGGVNPPKAKNIKQYDCDCVSLLSGGIDSLVGAIDLTSDNNKPIFVSQIVRGDAKTQREYAKRIRPESAHFQWSHKIHPPSGESEGSTRGRSIVFFAFAALASSAINTQNGAPVKIFIPENGFISLNIPLNSGRMGSFSTKTTHPVYLACIQNIWSKLKICIQLITPYQFKTKGELMLECKNRSLLCELIDESVSCGKYRVHTMQHCGRCVPCMVRRAAFLKAGVVDITTKGYKFNNLSLAGLMHGPNDVGAMATACYKINQVGIHHFVSSNLFFADTDKRNDFEGVVTRGFKEIEYFLKGNGVL
;
A
#
# COMPACT_ATOMS: atom_id res chain seq x y z
N MET A 1 -13.22 3.95 0.49
CA MET A 1 -12.94 2.50 0.65
C MET A 1 -14.07 1.65 0.06
N THR A 2 -15.26 1.61 0.67
CA THR A 2 -16.37 0.81 0.14
C THR A 2 -17.40 1.62 -0.65
N GLY A 3 -17.46 2.95 -0.51
CA GLY A 3 -18.46 3.78 -1.18
C GLY A 3 -19.73 4.01 -0.35
N ASP A 4 -19.83 3.37 0.81
CA ASP A 4 -20.93 3.54 1.76
C ASP A 4 -20.62 4.64 2.78
N PHE A 5 -21.68 5.13 3.43
CA PHE A 5 -21.60 6.01 4.59
C PHE A 5 -21.78 5.19 5.87
N TRP A 6 -20.80 5.29 6.78
CA TRP A 6 -20.77 4.47 8.00
C TRP A 6 -21.06 5.36 9.21
N TYR A 7 -22.01 4.91 10.04
CA TYR A 7 -22.25 5.47 11.37
C TYR A 7 -21.86 4.42 12.40
N LEU A 8 -20.91 4.74 13.27
CA LEU A 8 -20.39 3.83 14.28
C LEU A 8 -20.77 4.33 15.68
N THR A 9 -21.53 3.52 16.41
CA THR A 9 -21.88 3.77 17.81
C THR A 9 -21.24 2.70 18.67
N PHE A 10 -20.33 3.12 19.55
CA PHE A 10 -19.68 2.24 20.51
C PHE A 10 -20.46 2.23 21.82
N LYS A 11 -20.70 1.05 22.37
CA LYS A 11 -21.40 0.85 23.65
C LYS A 11 -20.44 0.19 24.63
N ASP A 12 -20.55 0.57 25.90
CA ASP A 12 -19.83 -0.10 26.98
C ASP A 12 -20.35 -1.53 27.23
N GLY A 13 -19.65 -2.28 28.08
CA GLY A 13 -20.03 -3.66 28.42
C GLY A 13 -19.51 -4.73 27.46
N GLY A 14 -18.49 -4.40 26.65
CA GLY A 14 -17.78 -5.38 25.83
C GLY A 14 -17.05 -6.43 26.67
N VAL A 15 -16.69 -7.56 26.04
CA VAL A 15 -15.92 -8.62 26.68
C VAL A 15 -14.54 -8.09 27.06
N ASN A 16 -14.07 -8.43 28.26
CA ASN A 16 -12.71 -8.07 28.71
C ASN A 16 -11.64 -8.65 27.75
N PRO A 17 -10.54 -7.92 27.52
CA PRO A 17 -9.45 -8.45 26.71
C PRO A 17 -8.88 -9.73 27.34
N PRO A 18 -8.41 -10.68 26.52
CA PRO A 18 -7.82 -11.92 27.02
C PRO A 18 -6.58 -11.60 27.88
N LYS A 19 -6.48 -12.24 29.05
CA LYS A 19 -5.32 -12.11 29.94
C LYS A 19 -4.37 -13.30 29.72
N ALA A 20 -3.15 -13.02 29.29
CA ALA A 20 -2.10 -14.04 29.19
C ALA A 20 -1.43 -14.24 30.57
N LYS A 21 -1.18 -15.49 30.97
CA LYS A 21 -0.41 -15.79 32.19
C LYS A 21 1.06 -15.38 32.07
N ASN A 22 1.63 -15.54 30.88
CA ASN A 22 3.01 -15.17 30.55
C ASN A 22 2.96 -14.13 29.42
N ILE A 23 3.34 -12.90 29.72
CA ILE A 23 3.45 -11.83 28.72
C ILE A 23 4.81 -11.98 28.03
N LYS A 24 4.79 -12.31 26.74
CA LYS A 24 6.01 -12.30 25.93
C LYS A 24 6.39 -10.85 25.67
N GLN A 25 7.62 -10.49 26.07
CA GLN A 25 8.19 -9.19 25.75
C GLN A 25 8.91 -9.26 24.40
N TYR A 26 8.78 -8.18 23.64
CA TYR A 26 9.48 -7.99 22.37
C TYR A 26 10.33 -6.74 22.47
N ASP A 27 11.59 -6.82 22.04
CA ASP A 27 12.46 -5.65 21.88
C ASP A 27 12.07 -4.91 20.59
N CYS A 28 10.91 -4.24 20.66
CA CYS A 28 10.29 -3.50 19.57
C CYS A 28 9.71 -2.17 20.06
N ASP A 29 9.72 -1.14 19.21
CA ASP A 29 9.31 0.23 19.54
C ASP A 29 8.18 0.78 18.65
N CYS A 30 7.91 0.12 17.52
CA CYS A 30 6.87 0.50 16.58
C CYS A 30 6.30 -0.71 15.84
N VAL A 31 5.26 -0.47 15.04
CA VAL A 31 4.68 -1.47 14.14
C VAL A 31 4.88 -1.01 12.70
N SER A 32 5.23 -1.93 11.80
CA SER A 32 5.28 -1.66 10.36
C SER A 32 4.44 -2.68 9.59
N LEU A 33 3.53 -2.18 8.74
CA LEU A 33 2.77 -3.03 7.83
C LEU A 33 3.69 -3.62 6.75
N LEU A 34 3.73 -4.95 6.67
CA LEU A 34 4.54 -5.71 5.73
C LEU A 34 3.64 -6.49 4.76
N SER A 35 3.22 -5.86 3.67
CA SER A 35 2.29 -6.44 2.70
C SER A 35 2.95 -7.46 1.77
N GLY A 36 4.27 -7.37 1.57
CA GLY A 36 5.02 -8.15 0.57
C GLY A 36 5.17 -7.44 -0.79
N GLY A 37 4.72 -6.18 -0.89
CA GLY A 37 5.02 -5.30 -2.03
C GLY A 37 6.29 -4.47 -1.82
N ILE A 38 6.73 -3.78 -2.88
CA ILE A 38 7.94 -2.93 -2.87
C ILE A 38 7.92 -1.90 -1.74
N ASP A 39 6.80 -1.21 -1.55
CA ASP A 39 6.73 -0.07 -0.64
C ASP A 39 6.90 -0.49 0.81
N SER A 40 6.26 -1.59 1.19
CA SER A 40 6.42 -2.15 2.54
C SER A 40 7.78 -2.81 2.74
N LEU A 41 8.40 -3.35 1.68
CA LEU A 41 9.79 -3.81 1.71
C LEU A 41 10.75 -2.64 1.99
N VAL A 42 10.66 -1.56 1.20
CA VAL A 42 11.47 -0.34 1.40
C VAL A 42 11.21 0.26 2.77
N GLY A 43 9.95 0.35 3.20
CA GLY A 43 9.57 0.82 4.53
C GLY A 43 10.20 0.01 5.66
N ALA A 44 10.22 -1.32 5.56
CA ALA A 44 10.85 -2.19 6.53
C ALA A 44 12.38 -2.01 6.57
N ILE A 45 13.02 -1.88 5.40
CA ILE A 45 14.46 -1.64 5.27
C ILE A 45 14.83 -0.28 5.89
N ASP A 46 14.13 0.79 5.51
CA ASP A 46 14.45 2.15 5.94
C ASP A 46 14.26 2.30 7.45
N LEU A 47 13.16 1.79 8.01
CA LEU A 47 12.91 1.83 9.46
C LEU A 47 14.01 1.13 10.25
N THR A 48 14.43 -0.04 9.80
CA THR A 48 15.50 -0.81 10.45
C THR A 48 16.85 -0.12 10.31
N SER A 49 17.11 0.49 9.14
CA SER A 49 18.32 1.28 8.90
C SER A 49 18.38 2.52 9.79
N ASP A 50 17.22 3.06 10.18
CA ASP A 50 17.09 4.15 11.16
C ASP A 50 17.10 3.68 12.62
N ASN A 51 17.49 2.43 12.87
CA ASN A 51 17.53 1.79 14.19
C ASN A 51 16.16 1.67 14.89
N ASN A 52 15.05 1.82 14.17
CA ASN A 52 13.75 1.43 14.71
C ASN A 52 13.68 -0.10 14.79
N LYS A 53 12.88 -0.60 15.74
CA LYS A 53 12.69 -2.03 15.99
C LYS A 53 11.22 -2.39 15.72
N PRO A 54 10.79 -2.50 14.45
CA PRO A 54 9.39 -2.72 14.14
C PRO A 54 8.94 -4.15 14.48
N ILE A 55 7.74 -4.29 15.03
CA ILE A 55 6.95 -5.50 14.82
C ILE A 55 6.43 -5.45 13.38
N PHE A 56 6.79 -6.44 12.57
CA PHE A 56 6.22 -6.57 11.23
C PHE A 56 4.86 -7.22 11.30
N VAL A 57 3.87 -6.63 10.62
CA VAL A 57 2.49 -7.15 10.59
C VAL A 57 2.09 -7.45 9.15
N SER A 58 1.70 -8.70 8.91
CA SER A 58 1.27 -9.17 7.59
C SER A 58 -0.07 -9.86 7.67
N GLN A 59 -0.89 -9.70 6.63
CA GLN A 59 -2.03 -10.58 6.43
C GLN A 59 -1.63 -11.73 5.50
N ILE A 60 -2.03 -12.95 5.89
CA ILE A 60 -1.98 -14.12 5.02
C ILE A 60 -2.98 -13.94 3.89
N VAL A 61 -2.45 -13.74 2.69
CA VAL A 61 -3.16 -13.91 1.43
C VAL A 61 -2.44 -15.03 0.68
N ARG A 62 -3.18 -15.93 0.03
CA ARG A 62 -2.57 -17.02 -0.77
C ARG A 62 -1.60 -16.40 -1.79
N GLY A 63 -0.34 -16.81 -1.73
CA GLY A 63 0.73 -16.36 -2.64
C GLY A 63 1.88 -15.63 -1.94
N ASP A 64 1.59 -14.81 -0.92
CA ASP A 64 2.54 -13.80 -0.43
C ASP A 64 3.19 -14.16 0.91
N ALA A 65 2.65 -15.19 1.59
CA ALA A 65 3.02 -15.49 2.96
C ALA A 65 4.51 -15.89 3.13
N LYS A 66 5.08 -16.59 2.13
CA LYS A 66 6.50 -16.98 2.14
C LYS A 66 7.39 -15.74 2.02
N THR A 67 7.11 -14.88 1.03
CA THR A 67 7.85 -13.64 0.78
C THR A 67 7.82 -12.71 1.99
N GLN A 68 6.66 -12.53 2.63
CA GLN A 68 6.54 -11.73 3.85
C GLN A 68 7.43 -12.24 4.99
N ARG A 69 7.49 -13.56 5.20
CA ARG A 69 8.36 -14.17 6.23
C ARG A 69 9.84 -14.01 5.89
N GLU A 70 10.19 -14.19 4.62
CA GLU A 70 11.56 -13.99 4.15
C GLU A 70 11.99 -12.53 4.35
N TYR A 71 11.15 -11.56 4.02
CA TYR A 71 11.43 -10.15 4.27
C TYR A 71 11.67 -9.86 5.75
N ALA A 72 10.76 -10.28 6.63
CA ALA A 72 10.96 -10.10 8.06
C ALA A 72 12.28 -10.71 8.55
N LYS A 73 12.58 -11.94 8.12
CA LYS A 73 13.81 -12.66 8.49
C LYS A 73 15.08 -12.00 7.95
N ARG A 74 15.07 -11.52 6.71
CA ARG A 74 16.26 -10.94 6.06
C ARG A 74 16.54 -9.50 6.48
N ILE A 75 15.50 -8.74 6.84
CA ILE A 75 15.62 -7.33 7.21
C ILE A 75 15.99 -7.20 8.69
N ARG A 76 15.28 -7.89 9.59
CA ARG A 76 15.56 -7.88 11.03
C ARG A 76 15.09 -9.19 11.68
N PRO A 77 15.93 -10.24 11.74
CA PRO A 77 15.59 -11.53 12.35
C PRO A 77 15.07 -11.45 13.79
N GLU A 78 15.49 -10.42 14.54
CA GLU A 78 15.12 -10.17 15.93
C GLU A 78 13.72 -9.55 16.07
N SER A 79 13.17 -9.00 14.98
CA SER A 79 11.81 -8.46 14.98
C SER A 79 10.77 -9.56 15.09
N ALA A 80 9.74 -9.30 15.88
CA ALA A 80 8.52 -10.09 15.81
C ALA A 80 7.87 -9.92 14.43
N HIS A 81 7.44 -11.03 13.84
CA HIS A 81 6.60 -11.02 12.63
C HIS A 81 5.25 -11.65 12.94
N PHE A 82 4.21 -10.82 13.01
CA PHE A 82 2.84 -11.26 13.20
C PHE A 82 2.16 -11.41 11.85
N GLN A 83 2.03 -12.65 11.41
CA GLN A 83 1.39 -13.02 10.16
C GLN A 83 0.05 -13.71 10.45
N TRP A 84 -1.05 -12.97 10.28
CA TRP A 84 -2.40 -13.43 10.65
C TRP A 84 -3.35 -13.54 9.47
N SER A 85 -4.37 -14.38 9.59
CA SER A 85 -5.45 -14.53 8.60
C SER A 85 -6.77 -14.14 9.26
N HIS A 86 -7.64 -13.43 8.54
CA HIS A 86 -9.05 -13.34 8.91
C HIS A 86 -9.81 -14.39 8.09
N LYS A 87 -10.12 -15.52 8.70
CA LYS A 87 -11.11 -16.46 8.14
C LYS A 87 -12.43 -16.19 8.85
N ILE A 88 -13.11 -15.14 8.41
CA ILE A 88 -14.42 -14.78 8.94
C ILE A 88 -15.44 -15.20 7.88
N HIS A 89 -16.29 -16.15 8.25
CA HIS A 89 -17.49 -16.48 7.49
C HIS A 89 -18.68 -15.92 8.26
N PRO A 90 -19.60 -15.22 7.59
CA PRO A 90 -20.83 -14.80 8.26
C PRO A 90 -21.56 -16.05 8.76
N PRO A 91 -22.16 -16.03 9.97
CA PRO A 91 -22.90 -17.17 10.52
C PRO A 91 -24.05 -17.63 9.60
N SER A 92 -24.61 -16.69 8.85
CA SER A 92 -25.62 -16.92 7.81
C SER A 92 -25.46 -15.88 6.69
N GLY A 93 -25.88 -16.23 5.48
CA GLY A 93 -25.80 -15.34 4.30
C GLY A 93 -24.52 -15.50 3.48
N GLU A 94 -24.43 -14.71 2.40
CA GLU A 94 -23.32 -14.77 1.47
C GLU A 94 -22.09 -14.03 2.01
N SER A 95 -20.91 -14.62 1.76
CA SER A 95 -19.65 -13.94 2.05
C SER A 95 -19.40 -12.87 0.99
N GLU A 96 -19.02 -11.66 1.42
CA GLU A 96 -18.57 -10.60 0.51
C GLU A 96 -17.34 -11.07 -0.29
N GLY A 97 -17.51 -11.22 -1.61
CA GLY A 97 -16.46 -11.69 -2.51
C GLY A 97 -15.47 -10.61 -2.92
N SER A 98 -15.80 -9.32 -2.75
CA SER A 98 -14.92 -8.21 -3.08
C SER A 98 -13.87 -7.97 -1.99
N THR A 99 -12.83 -7.22 -2.36
CA THR A 99 -11.77 -6.81 -1.43
C THR A 99 -11.95 -5.37 -0.92
N ARG A 100 -13.13 -4.76 -1.15
CA ARG A 100 -13.38 -3.33 -0.91
C ARG A 100 -13.22 -2.92 0.55
N GLY A 101 -13.65 -3.75 1.51
CA GLY A 101 -13.52 -3.48 2.96
C GLY A 101 -12.27 -4.07 3.63
N ARG A 102 -11.46 -4.85 2.88
CA ARG A 102 -10.39 -5.69 3.45
C ARG A 102 -9.35 -4.91 4.25
N SER A 103 -9.13 -3.64 3.90
CA SER A 103 -8.10 -2.84 4.54
C SER A 103 -8.33 -2.56 6.03
N ILE A 104 -9.59 -2.52 6.49
CA ILE A 104 -9.91 -2.35 7.92
C ILE A 104 -9.22 -3.45 8.74
N VAL A 105 -9.16 -4.67 8.22
CA VAL A 105 -8.53 -5.81 8.91
C VAL A 105 -7.02 -5.61 9.06
N PHE A 106 -6.34 -5.04 8.05
CA PHE A 106 -4.91 -4.74 8.16
C PHE A 106 -4.63 -3.77 9.32
N PHE A 107 -5.44 -2.72 9.45
CA PHE A 107 -5.30 -1.74 10.54
C PHE A 107 -5.69 -2.33 11.89
N ALA A 108 -6.73 -3.18 11.95
CA ALA A 108 -7.10 -3.90 13.16
C ALA A 108 -5.96 -4.82 13.65
N PHE A 109 -5.30 -5.54 12.73
CA PHE A 109 -4.12 -6.33 13.06
C PHE A 109 -2.94 -5.48 13.52
N ALA A 110 -2.70 -4.33 12.89
CA ALA A 110 -1.64 -3.42 13.34
C ALA A 110 -1.92 -2.88 14.75
N ALA A 111 -3.17 -2.52 15.05
CA ALA A 111 -3.58 -2.09 16.38
C ALA A 111 -3.52 -3.22 17.43
N LEU A 112 -3.83 -4.45 17.04
CA LEU A 112 -3.63 -5.61 17.90
C LEU A 112 -2.13 -5.83 18.17
N ALA A 113 -1.29 -5.73 17.15
CA ALA A 113 0.16 -5.88 17.28
C ALA A 113 0.79 -4.81 18.18
N SER A 114 0.29 -3.56 18.14
CA SER A 114 0.80 -2.50 19.00
C SER A 114 0.56 -2.75 20.49
N SER A 115 -0.41 -3.61 20.85
CA SER A 115 -0.62 -4.00 22.26
C SER A 115 0.53 -4.84 22.84
N ALA A 116 1.42 -5.37 22.00
CA ALA A 116 2.63 -6.07 22.41
C ALA A 116 3.83 -5.13 22.66
N ILE A 117 3.66 -3.82 22.44
CA ILE A 117 4.71 -2.81 22.60
C ILE A 117 4.46 -2.03 23.87
N ASN A 118 5.43 -2.03 24.78
CA ASN A 118 5.38 -1.23 26.00
C ASN A 118 5.97 0.15 25.71
N THR A 119 5.13 1.18 25.70
CA THR A 119 5.60 2.56 25.55
C THR A 119 5.92 3.17 26.91
N GLN A 120 7.03 3.92 26.97
CA GLN A 120 7.34 4.73 28.13
C GLN A 120 6.36 5.91 28.21
N ASN A 121 5.88 6.22 29.42
CA ASN A 121 5.08 7.42 29.71
C ASN A 121 3.76 7.54 28.92
N GLY A 122 3.21 6.43 28.43
CA GLY A 122 1.93 6.42 27.71
C GLY A 122 1.98 7.07 26.32
N ALA A 123 3.17 7.27 25.75
CA ALA A 123 3.31 7.76 24.38
C ALA A 123 2.60 6.82 23.38
N PRO A 124 2.03 7.35 22.28
CA PRO A 124 1.35 6.53 21.30
C PRO A 124 2.33 5.63 20.54
N VAL A 125 1.94 4.37 20.34
CA VAL A 125 2.70 3.46 19.47
C VAL A 125 2.55 3.92 18.02
N LYS A 126 3.68 4.11 17.32
CA LYS A 126 3.68 4.45 15.91
C LYS A 126 3.39 3.21 15.06
N ILE A 127 2.41 3.32 14.16
CA ILE A 127 2.13 2.34 13.12
C ILE A 127 2.51 2.94 11.77
N PHE A 128 3.58 2.42 11.18
CA PHE A 128 4.03 2.81 9.87
C PHE A 128 3.23 2.09 8.79
N ILE A 129 2.75 2.87 7.83
CA ILE A 129 2.01 2.43 6.64
C ILE A 129 2.85 2.86 5.42
N PRO A 130 3.80 2.03 4.99
CA PRO A 130 4.64 2.37 3.85
C PRO A 130 3.87 2.12 2.56
N GLU A 131 3.27 3.17 2.00
CA GLU A 131 2.67 3.19 0.67
C GLU A 131 2.95 4.56 0.04
N ASN A 132 3.40 4.55 -1.21
CA ASN A 132 3.67 5.75 -2.00
C ASN A 132 2.41 6.60 -2.22
N GLY A 133 2.60 7.92 -2.36
CA GLY A 133 1.53 8.89 -2.54
C GLY A 133 0.69 8.66 -3.79
N PHE A 134 1.33 8.27 -4.90
CA PHE A 134 0.66 8.08 -6.19
C PHE A 134 -0.41 6.96 -6.12
N ILE A 135 -0.07 5.81 -5.55
CA ILE A 135 -1.01 4.69 -5.34
C ILE A 135 -1.97 4.97 -4.18
N SER A 136 -1.52 5.66 -3.13
CA SER A 136 -2.39 6.02 -1.99
C SER A 136 -3.58 6.88 -2.43
N LEU A 137 -3.31 7.91 -3.23
CA LEU A 137 -4.35 8.79 -3.79
C LEU A 137 -5.23 8.06 -4.80
N ASN A 138 -4.62 7.21 -5.65
CA ASN A 138 -5.28 6.42 -6.69
C ASN A 138 -6.26 7.28 -7.52
N ILE A 139 -5.73 8.36 -8.11
CA ILE A 139 -6.52 9.32 -8.89
C ILE A 139 -7.24 8.58 -10.03
N PRO A 140 -8.58 8.72 -10.15
CA PRO A 140 -9.33 8.03 -11.20
C PRO A 140 -8.84 8.42 -12.59
N LEU A 141 -8.40 7.43 -13.38
CA LEU A 141 -7.92 7.64 -14.75
C LEU A 141 -9.07 7.85 -15.75
N ASN A 142 -10.24 7.28 -15.45
CA ASN A 142 -11.47 7.38 -16.22
C ASN A 142 -12.70 7.10 -15.34
N SER A 143 -13.90 7.21 -15.91
CA SER A 143 -15.17 6.97 -15.22
C SER A 143 -15.28 5.57 -14.60
N GLY A 144 -14.73 4.56 -15.27
CA GLY A 144 -14.71 3.16 -14.80
C GLY A 144 -13.81 2.92 -13.59
N ARG A 145 -13.10 3.93 -13.10
CA ARG A 145 -12.23 3.86 -11.92
C ARG A 145 -12.67 4.79 -10.79
N MET A 146 -13.83 5.43 -10.91
CA MET A 146 -14.38 6.31 -9.88
C MET A 146 -14.93 5.53 -8.68
N GLY A 147 -14.98 6.22 -7.52
CA GLY A 147 -15.57 5.68 -6.30
C GLY A 147 -14.95 4.35 -5.87
N SER A 148 -15.79 3.33 -5.77
CA SER A 148 -15.44 2.01 -5.23
C SER A 148 -14.88 1.02 -6.26
N PHE A 149 -14.82 1.42 -7.54
CA PHE A 149 -14.13 0.66 -8.59
C PHE A 149 -12.60 0.74 -8.47
N SER A 150 -12.08 1.60 -7.58
CA SER A 150 -10.67 1.71 -7.23
C SER A 150 -10.50 1.68 -5.70
N THR A 151 -9.63 0.79 -5.21
CA THR A 151 -9.33 0.71 -3.77
C THR A 151 -8.42 1.86 -3.34
N LYS A 152 -8.82 2.56 -2.27
CA LYS A 152 -8.07 3.69 -1.66
C LYS A 152 -7.71 3.34 -0.21
N THR A 153 -6.89 2.31 -0.04
CA THR A 153 -6.56 1.66 1.25
C THR A 153 -5.80 2.58 2.21
N THR A 154 -4.98 3.48 1.69
CA THR A 154 -4.08 4.34 2.49
C THR A 154 -4.32 5.82 2.22
N HIS A 155 -5.45 6.15 1.57
CA HIS A 155 -5.80 7.53 1.26
C HIS A 155 -5.92 8.37 2.53
N PRO A 156 -5.41 9.62 2.56
CA PRO A 156 -5.35 10.43 3.79
C PRO A 156 -6.68 10.57 4.52
N VAL A 157 -7.77 10.84 3.80
CA VAL A 157 -9.14 10.90 4.37
C VAL A 157 -9.52 9.62 5.12
N TYR A 158 -9.23 8.46 4.54
CA TYR A 158 -9.61 7.19 5.15
C TYR A 158 -8.74 6.88 6.38
N LEU A 159 -7.44 7.14 6.31
CA LEU A 159 -6.55 6.99 7.46
C LEU A 159 -6.92 7.94 8.61
N ALA A 160 -7.34 9.18 8.29
CA ALA A 160 -7.85 10.11 9.29
C ALA A 160 -9.13 9.59 9.96
N CYS A 161 -10.04 8.96 9.21
CA CYS A 161 -11.21 8.29 9.80
C CYS A 161 -10.81 7.14 10.75
N ILE A 162 -9.87 6.28 10.35
CA ILE A 162 -9.36 5.20 11.22
C ILE A 162 -8.71 5.76 12.49
N GLN A 163 -7.85 6.78 12.36
CA GLN A 163 -7.21 7.45 13.49
C GLN A 163 -8.25 8.07 14.43
N ASN A 164 -9.31 8.68 13.90
CA ASN A 164 -10.40 9.26 14.70
C ASN A 164 -11.15 8.18 15.49
N ILE A 165 -11.45 7.03 14.86
CA ILE A 165 -12.08 5.90 15.57
C ILE A 165 -11.21 5.48 16.76
N TRP A 166 -9.92 5.26 16.55
CA TRP A 166 -9.01 4.86 17.62
C TRP A 166 -8.85 5.93 18.70
N SER A 167 -8.81 7.20 18.33
CA SER A 167 -8.72 8.32 19.27
C SER A 167 -9.97 8.39 20.16
N LYS A 168 -11.17 8.22 19.59
CA LYS A 168 -12.44 8.17 20.34
C LYS A 168 -12.51 6.97 21.27
N LEU A 169 -11.92 5.84 20.86
CA LEU A 169 -11.79 4.64 21.70
C LEU A 169 -10.60 4.68 22.67
N LYS A 170 -9.86 5.79 22.72
CA LYS A 170 -8.65 5.97 23.56
C LYS A 170 -7.58 4.90 23.33
N ILE A 171 -7.51 4.37 22.12
CA ILE A 171 -6.45 3.46 21.69
C ILE A 171 -5.22 4.33 21.36
N CYS A 172 -4.17 4.23 22.18
CA CYS A 172 -2.99 5.11 22.12
C CYS A 172 -2.04 4.73 20.96
N ILE A 173 -2.44 5.07 19.74
CA ILE A 173 -1.75 4.72 18.50
C ILE A 173 -1.68 5.94 17.59
N GLN A 174 -0.58 6.07 16.84
CA GLN A 174 -0.41 7.08 15.81
C GLN A 174 -0.10 6.42 14.45
N LEU A 175 -0.92 6.72 13.44
CA LEU A 175 -0.64 6.32 12.05
C LEU A 175 0.41 7.23 11.41
N ILE A 176 1.42 6.61 10.78
CA ILE A 176 2.52 7.29 10.09
C ILE A 176 2.58 6.83 8.63
N THR A 177 2.55 7.76 7.69
CA THR A 177 2.61 7.51 6.23
C THR A 177 3.90 8.10 5.63
N PRO A 178 5.06 7.43 5.80
CA PRO A 178 6.36 8.03 5.48
C PRO A 178 6.54 8.39 4.01
N TYR A 179 5.78 7.76 3.12
CA TYR A 179 5.92 7.92 1.66
C TYR A 179 4.71 8.59 0.99
N GLN A 180 3.84 9.25 1.76
CA GLN A 180 2.62 9.89 1.22
C GLN A 180 2.89 10.95 0.13
N PHE A 181 4.11 11.51 0.09
CA PHE A 181 4.54 12.51 -0.89
C PHE A 181 5.65 12.02 -1.81
N LYS A 182 5.93 10.70 -1.82
CA LYS A 182 6.93 10.08 -2.70
C LYS A 182 6.26 9.21 -3.75
N THR A 183 6.84 9.17 -4.94
CA THR A 183 6.49 8.16 -5.95
C THR A 183 7.12 6.81 -5.60
N LYS A 184 6.69 5.76 -6.30
CA LYS A 184 7.32 4.44 -6.14
C LYS A 184 8.76 4.42 -6.69
N GLY A 185 9.05 5.17 -7.75
CA GLY A 185 10.42 5.32 -8.24
C GLY A 185 11.32 6.06 -7.27
N GLU A 186 10.83 7.16 -6.67
CA GLU A 186 11.56 7.94 -5.65
C GLU A 186 11.89 7.09 -4.43
N LEU A 187 10.92 6.37 -3.85
CA LEU A 187 11.20 5.53 -2.68
C LEU A 187 12.20 4.40 -2.98
N MET A 188 12.20 3.84 -4.20
CA MET A 188 13.17 2.81 -4.58
C MET A 188 14.57 3.38 -4.74
N LEU A 189 14.67 4.57 -5.33
CA LEU A 189 15.94 5.28 -5.53
C LEU A 189 16.56 5.72 -4.19
N GLU A 190 15.73 6.14 -3.26
CA GLU A 190 16.13 6.70 -1.96
C GLU A 190 16.18 5.67 -0.82
N CYS A 191 15.92 4.39 -1.12
CA CYS A 191 15.99 3.32 -0.12
C CYS A 191 17.38 3.26 0.52
N LYS A 192 17.42 3.21 1.86
CA LYS A 192 18.66 3.34 2.65
C LYS A 192 19.62 2.18 2.46
N ASN A 193 19.11 0.99 2.14
CA ASN A 193 19.92 -0.17 1.80
C ASN A 193 19.51 -0.73 0.43
N ARG A 194 20.01 -0.09 -0.63
CA ARG A 194 19.72 -0.48 -2.01
C ARG A 194 20.22 -1.89 -2.37
N SER A 195 21.31 -2.35 -1.77
CA SER A 195 21.82 -3.71 -2.01
C SER A 195 20.80 -4.75 -1.56
N LEU A 196 20.33 -4.64 -0.32
CA LEU A 196 19.32 -5.54 0.23
C LEU A 196 17.99 -5.42 -0.53
N LEU A 197 17.61 -4.20 -0.94
CA LEU A 197 16.43 -4.02 -1.80
C LEU A 197 16.56 -4.83 -3.09
N CYS A 198 17.67 -4.68 -3.83
CA CYS A 198 17.89 -5.38 -5.09
C CYS A 198 17.90 -6.90 -4.93
N GLU A 199 18.35 -7.43 -3.79
CA GLU A 199 18.30 -8.88 -3.51
C GLU A 199 16.87 -9.42 -3.30
N LEU A 200 15.94 -8.58 -2.84
CA LEU A 200 14.63 -9.01 -2.34
C LEU A 200 13.45 -8.58 -3.24
N ILE A 201 13.65 -7.56 -4.08
CA ILE A 201 12.57 -6.87 -4.78
C ILE A 201 11.89 -7.71 -5.87
N ASP A 202 12.58 -8.68 -6.44
CA ASP A 202 12.06 -9.51 -7.55
C ASP A 202 10.91 -10.42 -7.12
N GLU A 203 10.91 -10.84 -5.85
CA GLU A 203 9.85 -11.64 -5.22
C GLU A 203 8.65 -10.79 -4.76
N SER A 204 8.75 -9.46 -4.82
CA SER A 204 7.68 -8.58 -4.31
C SER A 204 6.45 -8.56 -5.21
N VAL A 205 5.27 -8.47 -4.61
CA VAL A 205 3.99 -8.50 -5.31
C VAL A 205 3.33 -7.13 -5.31
N SER A 206 3.10 -6.57 -6.50
CA SER A 206 2.34 -5.32 -6.69
C SER A 206 1.03 -5.54 -7.45
N CYS A 207 0.89 -6.67 -8.16
CA CYS A 207 -0.18 -6.88 -9.12
C CYS A 207 -1.55 -7.11 -8.44
N GLY A 208 -2.53 -6.25 -8.73
CA GLY A 208 -3.91 -6.44 -8.26
C GLY A 208 -4.62 -7.67 -8.84
N LYS A 209 -4.07 -8.27 -9.91
CA LYS A 209 -4.59 -9.49 -10.58
C LYS A 209 -3.65 -10.70 -10.42
N TYR A 210 -2.73 -10.66 -9.45
CA TYR A 210 -1.69 -11.68 -9.28
C TYR A 210 -2.27 -13.11 -9.19
N ARG A 211 -3.32 -13.28 -8.39
CA ARG A 211 -4.01 -14.57 -8.22
C ARG A 211 -4.77 -15.03 -9.47
N VAL A 212 -5.33 -14.09 -10.23
CA VAL A 212 -6.06 -14.38 -11.48
C VAL A 212 -5.11 -14.93 -12.55
N HIS A 213 -3.85 -14.52 -12.51
CA HIS A 213 -2.80 -14.98 -13.42
C HIS A 213 -1.84 -15.99 -12.76
N THR A 214 -2.37 -16.85 -11.87
CA THR A 214 -1.62 -17.99 -11.31
C THR A 214 -0.32 -17.59 -10.62
N MET A 215 -0.39 -16.52 -9.81
CA MET A 215 0.78 -15.96 -9.11
C MET A 215 1.86 -15.48 -10.08
N GLN A 216 1.44 -14.69 -11.06
CA GLN A 216 2.30 -13.96 -12.00
C GLN A 216 1.80 -12.53 -12.13
N HIS A 217 2.71 -11.55 -12.21
CA HIS A 217 2.32 -10.16 -12.46
C HIS A 217 1.75 -10.02 -13.86
N CYS A 218 0.67 -9.27 -14.01
CA CYS A 218 0.09 -9.10 -15.36
C CYS A 218 0.91 -8.14 -16.23
N GLY A 219 1.63 -7.19 -15.62
CA GLY A 219 2.44 -6.20 -16.35
C GLY A 219 1.68 -4.98 -16.85
N ARG A 220 0.34 -5.05 -16.94
CA ARG A 220 -0.51 -4.01 -17.57
C ARG A 220 -1.52 -3.31 -16.67
N CYS A 221 -1.81 -3.84 -15.48
CA CYS A 221 -2.70 -3.15 -14.54
C CYS A 221 -1.98 -1.94 -13.93
N VAL A 222 -2.75 -0.98 -13.40
CA VAL A 222 -2.18 0.25 -12.82
C VAL A 222 -1.02 -0.02 -11.84
N PRO A 223 -1.15 -0.89 -10.82
CA PRO A 223 -0.01 -1.22 -9.94
C PRO A 223 1.20 -1.84 -10.64
N CYS A 224 1.01 -2.62 -11.70
CA CYS A 224 2.13 -3.18 -12.48
C CYS A 224 2.83 -2.12 -13.32
N MET A 225 2.10 -1.19 -13.94
CA MET A 225 2.72 -0.10 -14.69
C MET A 225 3.50 0.83 -13.76
N VAL A 226 2.95 1.15 -12.58
CA VAL A 226 3.68 1.93 -11.56
C VAL A 226 4.92 1.17 -11.05
N ARG A 227 4.84 -0.15 -10.86
CA ARG A 227 6.02 -0.98 -10.56
C ARG A 227 7.09 -0.85 -11.64
N ARG A 228 6.75 -1.10 -12.91
CA ARG A 228 7.72 -1.10 -14.02
C ARG A 228 8.33 0.30 -14.24
N ALA A 229 7.53 1.35 -14.13
CA ALA A 229 8.01 2.72 -14.16
C ALA A 229 8.97 3.02 -13.00
N ALA A 230 8.72 2.48 -11.81
CA ALA A 230 9.59 2.64 -10.65
C ALA A 230 10.95 1.94 -10.82
N PHE A 231 10.98 0.71 -11.35
CA PHE A 231 12.24 0.03 -11.71
C PHE A 231 13.07 0.86 -12.69
N LEU A 232 12.42 1.38 -13.74
CA LEU A 232 13.05 2.23 -14.73
C LEU A 232 13.60 3.54 -14.11
N LYS A 233 12.81 4.20 -13.27
CA LYS A 233 13.22 5.43 -12.56
C LYS A 233 14.40 5.19 -11.61
N ALA A 234 14.42 4.05 -10.92
CA ALA A 234 15.47 3.69 -9.97
C ALA A 234 16.75 3.14 -10.63
N GLY A 235 16.73 2.94 -11.95
CA GLY A 235 17.84 2.32 -12.69
C GLY A 235 18.09 0.87 -12.27
N VAL A 236 17.07 0.16 -11.82
CA VAL A 236 17.15 -1.24 -11.40
C VAL A 236 16.63 -2.12 -12.52
N VAL A 237 17.39 -3.15 -12.90
CA VAL A 237 16.94 -4.14 -13.90
C VAL A 237 15.78 -4.93 -13.31
N ASP A 238 14.63 -4.90 -13.98
CA ASP A 238 13.44 -5.60 -13.54
C ASP A 238 13.51 -7.08 -13.94
N ILE A 239 13.98 -7.92 -13.01
CA ILE A 239 14.02 -9.39 -13.17
C ILE A 239 12.92 -10.08 -12.35
N THR A 240 11.76 -9.40 -12.18
CA THR A 240 10.59 -9.88 -11.43
C THR A 240 10.35 -11.38 -11.64
N THR A 241 10.21 -12.13 -10.53
CA THR A 241 10.06 -13.59 -10.55
C THR A 241 8.88 -14.02 -11.44
N LYS A 242 9.13 -14.99 -12.34
CA LYS A 242 8.22 -15.46 -13.41
C LYS A 242 7.88 -14.43 -14.51
N GLY A 243 8.47 -13.23 -14.47
CA GLY A 243 8.22 -12.16 -15.42
C GLY A 243 6.77 -11.66 -15.46
N TYR A 244 6.46 -10.87 -16.48
CA TYR A 244 5.11 -10.35 -16.70
C TYR A 244 4.33 -11.18 -17.72
N LYS A 245 3.05 -11.44 -17.44
CA LYS A 245 2.15 -12.13 -18.38
C LYS A 245 2.04 -11.39 -19.71
N PHE A 246 1.94 -10.06 -19.66
CA PHE A 246 1.87 -9.19 -20.83
C PHE A 246 3.11 -8.27 -20.88
N ASN A 247 4.15 -8.73 -21.57
CA ASN A 247 5.40 -7.96 -21.72
C ASN A 247 5.21 -6.76 -22.67
N ASN A 248 4.59 -7.00 -23.83
CA ASN A 248 4.31 -5.96 -24.81
C ASN A 248 3.01 -5.21 -24.47
N LEU A 249 3.14 -3.95 -24.03
CA LEU A 249 2.00 -3.14 -23.60
C LEU A 249 1.17 -2.56 -24.74
N SER A 250 1.76 -2.29 -25.91
CA SER A 250 1.02 -1.72 -27.05
C SER A 250 -0.06 -2.68 -27.56
N LEU A 251 0.15 -3.99 -27.43
CA LEU A 251 -0.83 -5.03 -27.78
C LEU A 251 -1.75 -5.44 -26.61
N ALA A 252 -1.32 -5.22 -25.37
CA ALA A 252 -2.00 -5.73 -24.18
C ALA A 252 -3.29 -4.98 -23.78
N GLY A 253 -3.52 -3.80 -24.34
CA GLY A 253 -4.68 -2.97 -24.05
C GLY A 253 -5.96 -3.37 -24.79
N LEU A 254 -5.84 -3.89 -26.02
CA LEU A 254 -6.97 -4.03 -26.94
C LEU A 254 -7.62 -5.42 -26.94
N MET A 255 -6.89 -6.47 -26.56
CA MET A 255 -7.32 -7.86 -26.82
C MET A 255 -7.76 -8.66 -25.57
N HIS A 256 -7.60 -8.15 -24.34
CA HIS A 256 -7.72 -8.99 -23.13
C HIS A 256 -8.36 -8.30 -21.90
N GLY A 257 -9.61 -7.84 -21.95
CA GLY A 257 -10.33 -7.31 -20.78
C GLY A 257 -9.98 -5.84 -20.44
N PRO A 258 -10.12 -5.37 -19.17
CA PRO A 258 -10.01 -3.93 -18.86
C PRO A 258 -8.71 -3.30 -19.36
N ASN A 259 -8.83 -2.19 -20.11
CA ASN A 259 -7.72 -1.50 -20.77
C ASN A 259 -7.10 -0.43 -19.86
N ASP A 260 -6.45 -0.87 -18.76
CA ASP A 260 -5.74 0.03 -17.85
C ASP A 260 -4.60 0.79 -18.56
N VAL A 261 -3.97 0.19 -19.58
CA VAL A 261 -2.90 0.81 -20.39
C VAL A 261 -3.44 2.04 -21.13
N GLY A 262 -4.54 1.88 -21.87
CA GLY A 262 -5.19 2.98 -22.59
C GLY A 262 -5.75 4.05 -21.63
N ALA A 263 -6.27 3.64 -20.47
CA ALA A 263 -6.70 4.59 -19.43
C ALA A 263 -5.53 5.45 -18.93
N MET A 264 -4.37 4.83 -18.71
CA MET A 264 -3.17 5.52 -18.26
C MET A 264 -2.58 6.43 -19.35
N ALA A 265 -2.51 5.96 -20.59
CA ALA A 265 -2.08 6.75 -21.74
C ALA A 265 -2.98 7.98 -21.97
N THR A 266 -4.30 7.78 -21.90
CA THR A 266 -5.29 8.87 -22.00
C THR A 266 -5.14 9.88 -20.87
N ALA A 267 -4.87 9.43 -19.64
CA ALA A 267 -4.61 10.31 -18.52
C ALA A 267 -3.34 11.15 -18.75
N CYS A 268 -2.24 10.56 -19.21
CA CYS A 268 -1.03 11.29 -19.57
C CYS A 268 -1.31 12.35 -20.65
N TYR A 269 -2.02 11.98 -21.72
CA TYR A 269 -2.41 12.91 -22.79
C TYR A 269 -3.25 14.07 -22.25
N LYS A 270 -4.27 13.78 -21.42
CA LYS A 270 -5.11 14.83 -20.79
C LYS A 270 -4.30 15.78 -19.92
N ILE A 271 -3.39 15.25 -19.09
CA ILE A 271 -2.52 16.07 -18.24
C ILE A 271 -1.66 17.01 -19.08
N ASN A 272 -1.12 16.54 -20.21
CA ASN A 272 -0.34 17.38 -21.12
C ASN A 272 -1.19 18.47 -21.81
N GLN A 273 -2.49 18.23 -22.01
CA GLN A 273 -3.42 19.19 -22.62
C GLN A 273 -3.95 20.24 -21.65
N VAL A 274 -4.40 19.83 -20.46
CA VAL A 274 -5.10 20.73 -19.51
C VAL A 274 -4.27 21.10 -18.29
N GLY A 275 -3.10 20.48 -18.12
CA GLY A 275 -2.26 20.62 -16.92
C GLY A 275 -2.72 19.73 -15.76
N ILE A 276 -1.77 19.39 -14.89
CA ILE A 276 -2.02 18.49 -13.76
C ILE A 276 -3.02 19.07 -12.76
N HIS A 277 -2.95 20.38 -12.49
CA HIS A 277 -3.82 21.08 -11.55
C HIS A 277 -5.30 20.84 -11.86
N HIS A 278 -5.70 21.05 -13.12
CA HIS A 278 -7.08 20.82 -13.55
C HIS A 278 -7.47 19.35 -13.45
N PHE A 279 -6.55 18.45 -13.83
CA PHE A 279 -6.78 17.00 -13.80
C PHE A 279 -7.05 16.46 -12.38
N VAL A 280 -6.34 16.97 -11.37
CA VAL A 280 -6.44 16.46 -9.98
C VAL A 280 -7.30 17.32 -9.05
N SER A 281 -7.68 18.53 -9.47
CA SER A 281 -8.29 19.57 -8.62
C SER A 281 -9.34 19.08 -7.64
N SER A 282 -10.39 18.39 -8.11
CA SER A 282 -11.49 17.89 -7.28
C SER A 282 -11.10 16.71 -6.39
N ASN A 283 -10.06 15.95 -6.75
CA ASN A 283 -9.62 14.79 -6.00
C ASN A 283 -8.81 15.17 -4.75
N LEU A 284 -8.27 16.40 -4.69
CA LEU A 284 -7.43 16.89 -3.59
C LEU A 284 -8.16 17.87 -2.66
N PHE A 285 -9.49 17.98 -2.75
CA PHE A 285 -10.28 18.91 -1.93
C PHE A 285 -10.17 18.69 -0.41
N PHE A 286 -9.74 17.49 0.00
CA PHE A 286 -9.55 17.17 1.42
C PHE A 286 -8.29 17.78 2.05
N ALA A 287 -7.35 18.28 1.24
CA ALA A 287 -6.06 18.79 1.69
C ALA A 287 -6.09 20.32 1.82
N ASP A 288 -5.40 20.83 2.85
CA ASP A 288 -5.03 22.24 2.94
C ASP A 288 -4.09 22.64 1.79
N THR A 289 -3.86 23.95 1.60
CA THR A 289 -3.10 24.48 0.47
C THR A 289 -1.69 23.87 0.36
N ASP A 290 -0.97 23.76 1.48
CA ASP A 290 0.40 23.25 1.48
C ASP A 290 0.45 21.76 1.12
N LYS A 291 -0.37 20.93 1.79
CA LYS A 291 -0.43 19.49 1.47
C LYS A 291 -0.99 19.24 0.08
N ARG A 292 -1.88 20.10 -0.41
CA ARG A 292 -2.40 20.01 -1.77
C ARG A 292 -1.28 20.17 -2.79
N ASN A 293 -0.36 21.10 -2.57
CA ASN A 293 0.82 21.27 -3.44
C ASN A 293 1.72 20.03 -3.39
N ASP A 294 1.95 19.45 -2.22
CA ASP A 294 2.73 18.20 -2.09
C ASP A 294 2.06 17.02 -2.80
N PHE A 295 0.73 16.88 -2.66
CA PHE A 295 -0.04 15.85 -3.34
C PHE A 295 -0.09 16.06 -4.86
N GLU A 296 -0.28 17.29 -5.33
CA GLU A 296 -0.18 17.61 -6.75
C GLU A 296 1.23 17.31 -7.29
N GLY A 297 2.27 17.62 -6.50
CA GLY A 297 3.66 17.31 -6.80
C GLY A 297 3.92 15.83 -6.98
N VAL A 298 3.52 14.98 -6.03
CA VAL A 298 3.73 13.52 -6.14
C VAL A 298 2.92 12.92 -7.30
N VAL A 299 1.71 13.42 -7.56
CA VAL A 299 0.91 12.96 -8.71
C VAL A 299 1.58 13.36 -10.03
N THR A 300 2.08 14.59 -10.12
CA THR A 300 2.85 15.08 -11.28
C THR A 300 4.05 14.20 -11.57
N ARG A 301 4.88 13.93 -10.55
CA ARG A 301 6.09 13.12 -10.71
C ARG A 301 5.76 11.66 -11.03
N GLY A 302 4.72 11.10 -10.41
CA GLY A 302 4.24 9.75 -10.70
C GLY A 302 3.74 9.60 -12.15
N PHE A 303 3.01 10.58 -12.69
CA PHE A 303 2.63 10.56 -14.10
C PHE A 303 3.81 10.75 -15.05
N LYS A 304 4.83 11.54 -14.68
CA LYS A 304 6.07 11.64 -15.47
C LYS A 304 6.81 10.30 -15.56
N GLU A 305 6.92 9.56 -14.45
CA GLU A 305 7.50 8.21 -14.45
C GLU A 305 6.73 7.26 -15.38
N ILE A 306 5.41 7.31 -15.31
CA ILE A 306 4.52 6.51 -16.15
C ILE A 306 4.63 6.91 -17.63
N GLU A 307 4.61 8.19 -17.96
CA GLU A 307 4.69 8.68 -19.33
C GLU A 307 6.02 8.25 -19.97
N TYR A 308 7.13 8.40 -19.25
CA TYR A 308 8.44 7.95 -19.70
C TYR A 308 8.45 6.43 -19.97
N PHE A 309 7.87 5.65 -19.05
CA PHE A 309 7.72 4.21 -19.21
C PHE A 309 6.85 3.84 -20.43
N LEU A 310 5.72 4.52 -20.65
CA LEU A 310 4.80 4.23 -21.76
C LEU A 310 5.41 4.58 -23.13
N LYS A 311 6.12 5.71 -23.25
CA LYS A 311 6.88 6.09 -24.46
C LYS A 311 7.94 5.04 -24.80
N GLY A 312 8.71 4.61 -23.80
CA GLY A 312 9.72 3.55 -23.96
C GLY A 312 9.14 2.18 -24.36
N ASN A 313 7.83 1.96 -24.19
CA ASN A 313 7.13 0.74 -24.58
C ASN A 313 6.23 0.93 -25.82
N GLY A 314 6.35 2.06 -26.54
CA GLY A 314 5.61 2.32 -27.78
C GLY A 314 4.10 2.41 -27.59
N VAL A 315 3.63 2.85 -26.42
CA VAL A 315 2.20 3.09 -26.14
C VAL A 315 1.80 4.54 -26.40
N LEU A 316 2.72 5.47 -26.11
CA LEU A 316 2.59 6.92 -26.32
C LEU A 316 3.59 7.40 -27.37
#